data_AF-A0A960T7U7-F1
#
_entry.id   AF-A0A960T7U7-F1
#
_cell.length_a   1.000
_cell.length_b   1.000
_cell.length_c   1.000
_cell.angle_alpha   90.00
_cell.angle_beta   90.00
_cell.angle_gamma   90.00
#
_symmetry.space_group_name_H-M   'P 1'
#
loop_
_entity.id
_entity.type
_entity.pdbx_description
1 polymer ?
#
loop_
_entity_poly.entity_id
_entity_poly.type
_entity_poly.pdbx_seq_one_letter_code
_entity_poly.pdbx_strand_id
1 'polypeptide(L)'
;MAAKKQLLNEMELAAAELVVVAKDLYNCSKGALAEEELNTLQSRQEELIQKLVALDASLTEAGGVSEDEEAWGRVRDALDEFQNYNQQFISNVNVRKGLVQFDLANVRKSRRFLSEMKSTYGKAKPKAKKAGKVDKLQ
;
A
#
# COMPACT_ATOMS: atom_id res chain seq x y z
N MET A 1 -16.31 -18.03 4.80
CA MET A 1 -16.36 -17.21 3.56
C MET A 1 -16.58 -15.72 3.89
N ALA A 2 -17.63 -15.35 4.65
CA ALA A 2 -17.90 -13.94 4.99
C ALA A 2 -16.77 -13.21 5.73
N ALA A 3 -16.11 -13.86 6.69
CA ALA A 3 -15.02 -13.26 7.48
C ALA A 3 -13.80 -12.85 6.63
N LYS A 4 -13.41 -13.66 5.62
CA LYS A 4 -12.28 -13.33 4.74
C LYS A 4 -12.56 -12.12 3.85
N LYS A 5 -13.79 -12.05 3.31
CA LYS A 5 -14.22 -10.92 2.49
C LYS A 5 -14.26 -9.63 3.31
N GLN A 6 -14.70 -9.71 4.56
CA GLN A 6 -14.67 -8.58 5.47
C GLN A 6 -13.24 -8.10 5.76
N LEU A 7 -12.32 -9.02 6.10
CA LEU A 7 -10.92 -8.68 6.33
C LEU A 7 -10.27 -8.04 5.09
N LEU A 8 -10.57 -8.54 3.89
CA LEU A 8 -10.07 -7.95 2.65
C LEU A 8 -10.64 -6.55 2.38
N ASN A 9 -11.93 -6.32 2.65
CA ASN A 9 -12.53 -4.99 2.54
C ASN A 9 -11.90 -4.00 3.54
N GLU A 10 -11.66 -4.44 4.78
CA GLU A 10 -10.99 -3.62 5.79
C GLU A 10 -9.54 -3.30 5.38
N MET A 11 -8.88 -4.23 4.70
CA MET A 11 -7.54 -4.04 4.14
C MET A 11 -7.55 -3.03 2.97
N GLU A 12 -8.55 -3.12 2.09
CA GLU A 12 -8.76 -2.16 1.00
C GLU A 12 -8.94 -0.74 1.54
N LEU A 13 -9.80 -0.58 2.55
CA LEU A 13 -10.04 0.71 3.19
C LEU A 13 -8.78 1.25 3.87
N ALA A 14 -8.06 0.41 4.62
CA ALA A 14 -6.82 0.83 5.27
C ALA A 14 -5.72 1.21 4.27
N ALA A 15 -5.61 0.49 3.15
CA ALA A 15 -4.66 0.80 2.09
C ALA A 15 -5.02 2.12 1.37
N ALA A 16 -6.30 2.35 1.09
CA ALA A 16 -6.77 3.60 0.49
C ALA A 16 -6.51 4.80 1.42
N GLU A 17 -6.80 4.67 2.72
CA GLU A 17 -6.51 5.71 3.71
C GLU A 17 -5.00 5.98 3.82
N LEU A 18 -4.18 4.94 3.74
CA LEU A 18 -2.72 5.06 3.75
C LEU A 18 -2.19 5.88 2.57
N VAL A 19 -2.81 5.76 1.39
CA VAL A 19 -2.49 6.60 0.22
C VAL A 19 -2.81 8.07 0.48
N VAL A 20 -3.98 8.35 1.09
CA VAL A 20 -4.39 9.72 1.42
C VAL A 20 -3.36 10.35 2.37
N VAL A 21 -3.02 9.66 3.46
CA VAL A 21 -2.03 10.14 4.45
C VAL A 21 -0.66 10.37 3.79
N ALA A 22 -0.21 9.47 2.92
CA ALA A 22 1.07 9.64 2.23
C ALA A 22 1.07 10.81 1.23
N LYS A 23 -0.07 11.06 0.56
CA LYS A 23 -0.26 12.21 -0.30
C LYS A 23 -0.24 13.52 0.49
N ASP A 24 -0.87 13.53 1.66
CA ASP A 24 -0.86 14.68 2.56
C ASP A 24 0.55 14.93 3.10
N LEU A 25 1.27 13.91 3.55
CA LEU A 25 2.69 14.02 3.92
C LEU A 25 3.54 14.56 2.77
N TYR A 26 3.34 14.05 1.55
CA TYR A 26 4.03 14.57 0.37
C TYR A 26 3.73 16.05 0.12
N ASN A 27 2.46 16.47 0.22
CA ASN A 27 2.08 17.87 0.10
C ASN A 27 2.70 18.71 1.22
N CYS A 28 2.73 18.20 2.46
CA CYS A 28 3.41 18.81 3.61
C CYS A 28 4.89 19.06 3.32
N SER A 29 5.57 18.07 2.73
CA SER A 29 6.99 18.19 2.40
C SER A 29 7.29 19.25 1.34
N LYS A 30 6.30 19.65 0.54
CA LYS A 30 6.42 20.75 -0.43
C LYS A 30 6.15 22.12 0.22
N GLY A 31 5.23 22.19 1.17
CA GLY A 31 4.82 23.42 1.85
C GLY A 31 5.64 23.77 3.09
N ALA A 32 5.12 24.71 3.87
CA ALA A 32 5.56 25.04 5.22
C ALA A 32 4.46 24.60 6.20
N LEU A 33 4.35 23.30 6.42
CA LEU A 33 3.41 22.75 7.39
C LEU A 33 4.05 22.69 8.78
N ALA A 34 3.23 22.91 9.82
CA ALA A 34 3.67 22.88 11.20
C ALA A 34 4.14 21.47 11.59
N GLU A 35 5.21 21.40 12.39
CA GLU A 35 5.82 20.14 12.83
C GLU A 35 4.81 19.21 13.55
N GLU A 36 3.85 19.78 14.28
CA GLU A 36 2.76 19.03 14.93
C GLU A 36 1.84 18.30 13.94
N GLU A 37 1.55 18.91 12.80
CA GLU A 37 0.69 18.32 11.77
C GLU A 37 1.43 17.20 11.03
N LEU A 38 2.73 17.38 10.79
CA LEU A 38 3.60 16.33 10.26
C LEU A 38 3.66 15.12 11.19
N ASN A 39 3.90 15.32 12.48
CA ASN A 39 3.96 14.25 13.48
C ASN A 39 2.63 13.49 13.58
N THR A 40 1.51 14.20 13.47
CA THR A 40 0.16 13.60 13.47
C THR A 40 -0.04 12.69 12.26
N LEU A 41 0.31 13.16 11.07
CA LEU A 41 0.21 12.38 9.83
C LEU A 41 1.16 11.17 9.83
N GLN A 42 2.37 11.32 10.36
CA GLN A 42 3.33 10.22 10.50
C GLN A 42 2.82 9.15 11.48
N SER A 43 2.29 9.55 12.63
CA SER A 43 1.67 8.63 13.59
C SER A 43 0.50 7.88 12.95
N ARG A 44 -0.36 8.59 12.20
CA ARG A 44 -1.47 7.97 11.47
C ARG A 44 -1.00 6.97 10.41
N GLN A 45 0.08 7.30 9.69
CA GLN A 45 0.69 6.38 8.73
C GLN A 45 1.17 5.10 9.42
N GLU A 46 1.80 5.20 10.59
CA GLU A 46 2.26 4.04 11.37
C GLU A 46 1.09 3.17 11.85
N GLU A 47 0.03 3.77 12.38
CA GLU A 47 -1.19 3.05 12.78
C GLU A 47 -1.81 2.26 11.63
N LEU A 48 -1.92 2.87 10.45
CA LEU A 48 -2.49 2.22 9.27
C LEU A 48 -1.62 1.06 8.77
N ILE A 49 -0.29 1.19 8.85
CA ILE A 49 0.63 0.11 8.53
C ILE A 49 0.48 -1.04 9.52
N GLN A 50 0.43 -0.76 10.83
CA GLN A 50 0.23 -1.78 11.85
C GLN A 50 -1.12 -2.50 11.66
N LYS A 51 -2.16 -1.75 11.30
CA LYS A 51 -3.48 -2.32 10.95
C LYS A 51 -3.41 -3.24 9.74
N LEU A 52 -2.71 -2.85 8.67
CA LEU A 52 -2.51 -3.70 7.49
C LEU A 52 -1.76 -5.00 7.83
N VAL A 53 -0.72 -4.92 8.68
CA VAL A 53 0.02 -6.11 9.16
C VAL A 53 -0.91 -7.03 9.95
N ALA A 54 -1.73 -6.50 10.86
CA ALA A 54 -2.68 -7.29 11.63
C ALA A 54 -3.73 -7.96 10.74
N LEU A 55 -4.26 -7.23 9.75
CA LEU A 55 -5.23 -7.76 8.79
C LEU A 55 -4.62 -8.87 7.91
N ASP A 56 -3.37 -8.73 7.48
CA ASP A 56 -2.66 -9.78 6.73
C ASP A 56 -2.44 -11.04 7.56
N ALA A 57 -2.05 -10.88 8.84
CA ALA A 57 -1.93 -12.00 9.77
C ALA A 57 -3.28 -12.71 9.98
N SER A 58 -4.35 -11.96 10.21
CA SER A 58 -5.71 -12.51 10.35
C SER A 58 -6.21 -13.19 9.07
N LEU A 59 -5.89 -12.66 7.87
CA LEU A 59 -6.21 -13.30 6.59
C LEU A 59 -5.44 -14.61 6.40
N THR A 60 -4.17 -14.63 6.79
CA THR A 60 -3.32 -15.83 6.76
C THR A 60 -3.89 -16.91 7.69
N GLU A 61 -4.23 -16.55 8.93
CA GLU A 61 -4.85 -17.45 9.92
C GLU A 61 -6.22 -17.96 9.47
N ALA A 62 -7.02 -17.13 8.80
CA ALA A 62 -8.30 -17.54 8.24
C ALA A 62 -8.17 -18.53 7.07
N GLY A 63 -6.96 -18.86 6.62
CA GLY A 63 -6.68 -19.79 5.54
C GLY A 63 -6.35 -19.11 4.20
N GLY A 64 -5.69 -17.96 4.24
CA GLY A 64 -5.09 -17.30 3.08
C GLY A 64 -6.07 -16.68 2.10
N VAL A 65 -5.55 -16.44 0.88
CA VAL A 65 -6.09 -15.58 -0.19
C VAL A 65 -7.62 -15.74 -0.35
N SER A 66 -8.35 -14.64 -0.15
CA SER A 66 -9.74 -14.50 -0.57
C SER A 66 -9.85 -14.66 -2.09
N GLU A 67 -10.91 -15.29 -2.59
CA GLU A 67 -11.18 -15.49 -4.03
C GLU A 67 -11.45 -14.17 -4.80
N ASP A 68 -11.54 -13.05 -4.09
CA ASP A 68 -11.81 -11.73 -4.64
C ASP A 68 -10.51 -11.08 -5.19
N GLU A 69 -10.09 -11.53 -6.37
CA GLU A 69 -8.89 -11.02 -7.07
C GLU A 69 -8.98 -9.51 -7.39
N GLU A 70 -10.18 -8.97 -7.61
CA GLU A 70 -10.37 -7.55 -7.90
C GLU A 70 -10.04 -6.68 -6.69
N ALA A 71 -10.55 -7.04 -5.51
CA ALA A 71 -10.23 -6.32 -4.27
C ALA A 71 -8.74 -6.42 -3.92
N TRP A 72 -8.10 -7.57 -4.16
CA TRP A 72 -6.64 -7.69 -4.05
C TRP A 72 -5.87 -6.81 -5.05
N GLY A 73 -6.40 -6.65 -6.27
CA GLY A 73 -5.90 -5.71 -7.26
C GLY A 73 -5.92 -4.27 -6.73
N ARG A 74 -7.06 -3.83 -6.18
CA ARG A 74 -7.19 -2.49 -5.59
C ARG A 74 -6.27 -2.25 -4.40
N VAL A 75 -6.14 -3.23 -3.49
CA VAL A 75 -5.17 -3.17 -2.39
C VAL A 75 -3.75 -3.01 -2.95
N ARG A 76 -3.37 -3.78 -3.97
CA ARG A 76 -2.03 -3.68 -4.58
C ARG A 76 -1.77 -2.32 -5.21
N ASP A 77 -2.74 -1.81 -5.96
CA ASP A 77 -2.62 -0.51 -6.64
C ASP A 77 -2.48 0.62 -5.60
N ALA A 78 -3.26 0.57 -4.51
CA ALA A 78 -3.14 1.52 -3.41
C ALA A 78 -1.76 1.44 -2.74
N LEU A 79 -1.22 0.24 -2.51
CA LEU A 79 0.12 0.08 -1.93
C LEU A 79 1.23 0.58 -2.85
N ASP A 80 1.10 0.40 -4.17
CA ASP A 80 2.04 0.94 -5.15
C ASP A 80 1.99 2.48 -5.17
N GLU A 81 0.79 3.06 -5.10
CA GLU A 81 0.62 4.51 -5.03
C GLU A 81 1.18 5.09 -3.72
N PHE A 82 0.93 4.44 -2.59
CA PHE A 82 1.55 4.77 -1.30
C PHE A 82 3.07 4.78 -1.40
N GLN A 83 3.67 3.71 -1.96
CA GLN A 83 5.13 3.63 -2.12
C GLN A 83 5.68 4.78 -2.97
N ASN A 84 4.97 5.16 -4.02
CA ASN A 84 5.35 6.29 -4.87
C ASN A 84 5.34 7.62 -4.08
N TYR A 85 4.23 7.97 -3.41
CA TYR A 85 4.16 9.22 -2.64
C TYR A 85 5.16 9.24 -1.49
N ASN A 86 5.32 8.12 -0.79
CA ASN A 86 6.24 8.02 0.34
C ASN A 86 7.71 8.17 -0.12
N GLN A 87 8.07 7.61 -1.28
CA GLN A 87 9.40 7.82 -1.85
C GLN A 87 9.63 9.29 -2.23
N GLN A 88 8.62 9.97 -2.78
CA GLN A 88 8.71 11.39 -3.08
C GLN A 88 8.79 12.25 -1.81
N PHE A 89 8.02 11.93 -0.77
CA PHE A 89 8.10 12.54 0.55
C PHE A 89 9.52 12.44 1.13
N ILE A 90 10.07 11.23 1.20
CA ILE A 90 11.44 10.98 1.67
C ILE A 90 12.45 11.81 0.87
N SER A 91 12.30 11.87 -0.46
CA SER A 91 13.18 12.66 -1.32
C SER A 91 13.13 14.15 -0.96
N ASN A 92 11.93 14.70 -0.78
CA ASN A 92 11.74 16.11 -0.43
C ASN A 92 12.31 16.45 0.95
N VAL A 93 12.09 15.58 1.94
CA VAL A 93 12.57 15.84 3.30
C VAL A 93 14.09 15.65 3.44
N ASN A 94 14.68 14.67 2.74
CA ASN A 94 16.14 14.52 2.70
C ASN A 94 16.84 15.76 2.13
N VAL A 95 16.25 16.41 1.13
CA VAL A 95 16.78 17.65 0.55
C VAL A 95 16.72 18.82 1.56
N ARG A 96 15.74 18.83 2.47
CA ARG A 96 15.54 19.90 3.47
C ARG A 96 16.35 19.74 4.78
N LYS A 97 17.16 18.68 4.93
CA LYS A 97 18.11 18.42 6.05
C LYS A 97 17.59 18.85 7.44
N GLY A 98 16.84 17.99 8.12
CA GLY A 98 16.59 18.20 9.55
C GLY A 98 15.78 17.12 10.28
N LEU A 99 14.73 16.56 9.67
CA LEU A 99 13.71 15.88 10.48
C LEU A 99 13.67 14.33 10.45
N VAL A 100 14.39 13.64 9.57
CA VAL A 100 13.98 12.26 9.17
C VAL A 100 15.13 11.25 9.23
N GLN A 101 15.70 11.02 10.42
CA GLN A 101 16.48 9.80 10.64
C GLN A 101 15.67 8.66 11.27
N PHE A 102 14.63 8.99 12.04
CA PHE A 102 13.83 8.00 12.76
C PHE A 102 12.78 7.32 11.86
N ASP A 103 12.11 8.05 10.95
CA ASP A 103 11.01 7.48 10.14
C ASP A 103 11.45 6.64 8.94
N LEU A 104 12.67 6.88 8.43
CA LEU A 104 13.18 6.21 7.22
C LEU A 104 13.37 4.70 7.44
N ALA A 105 13.69 4.28 8.66
CA ALA A 105 13.86 2.87 9.02
C ALA A 105 12.51 2.12 9.06
N ASN A 106 11.48 2.72 9.67
CA ASN A 106 10.14 2.14 9.73
C ASN A 106 9.51 2.09 8.33
N VAL A 107 9.61 3.16 7.54
CA VAL A 107 9.15 3.17 6.14
C VAL A 107 9.82 2.09 5.29
N ARG A 108 11.13 1.87 5.46
CA ARG A 108 11.86 0.80 4.75
C ARG A 108 11.38 -0.59 5.16
N LYS A 109 11.09 -0.82 6.44
CA LYS A 109 10.50 -2.08 6.92
C LYS A 109 9.10 -2.29 6.32
N SER A 110 8.26 -1.27 6.35
CA SER A 110 6.91 -1.31 5.76
C SER A 110 6.97 -1.59 4.27
N ARG A 111 7.88 -0.95 3.53
CA ARG A 111 8.09 -1.22 2.10
C ARG A 111 8.47 -2.67 1.83
N ARG A 112 9.36 -3.26 2.65
CA ARG A 112 9.77 -4.66 2.51
C ARG A 112 8.60 -5.61 2.78
N PHE A 113 7.85 -5.37 3.85
CA PHE A 113 6.64 -6.12 4.18
C PHE A 113 5.60 -6.05 3.07
N LEU A 114 5.26 -4.85 2.59
CA LEU A 114 4.29 -4.65 1.52
C LEU A 114 4.74 -5.29 0.19
N SER A 115 6.05 -5.31 -0.08
CA SER A 115 6.60 -6.03 -1.23
C SER A 115 6.48 -7.55 -1.10
N GLU A 116 6.60 -8.08 0.13
CA GLU A 116 6.48 -9.50 0.43
C GLU A 116 5.01 -9.94 0.34
N MET A 117 4.10 -9.13 0.89
CA MET A 117 2.65 -9.26 0.76
C MET A 117 2.20 -9.19 -0.72
N LYS A 118 2.76 -8.24 -1.49
CA LYS A 118 2.51 -8.19 -2.94
C LYS A 118 3.01 -9.44 -3.66
N SER A 119 4.06 -10.10 -3.17
CA SER A 119 4.59 -11.34 -3.76
C SER A 119 3.73 -12.56 -3.43
N THR A 120 3.24 -12.66 -2.19
CA THR A 120 2.37 -13.76 -1.74
C THR A 120 1.03 -13.75 -2.48
N TYR A 121 0.44 -12.57 -2.67
CA TYR A 121 -0.83 -12.40 -3.39
C TYR A 121 -0.65 -12.03 -4.88
N GLY A 122 0.60 -11.83 -5.32
CA GLY A 122 1.04 -11.39 -6.66
C GLY A 122 0.95 -12.41 -7.77
N LYS A 123 0.93 -13.70 -7.42
CA LYS A 123 1.09 -14.80 -8.38
C LYS A 123 -0.20 -15.22 -9.09
N ALA A 124 -1.29 -14.49 -8.93
CA ALA A 124 -2.44 -14.55 -9.83
C ALA A 124 -2.25 -13.52 -10.96
N LYS A 125 -1.39 -13.83 -11.94
CA LYS A 125 -1.64 -13.34 -13.30
C LYS A 125 -2.36 -14.47 -14.02
N PRO A 126 -3.63 -14.31 -14.42
CA PRO A 126 -4.14 -15.16 -15.49
C PRO A 126 -3.23 -14.92 -16.69
N LYS A 127 -2.57 -15.98 -17.16
CA LYS A 127 -1.98 -15.94 -18.49
C LYS A 127 -3.14 -15.64 -19.43
N ALA A 128 -3.23 -14.40 -19.90
CA ALA A 128 -4.07 -14.05 -21.03
C ALA A 128 -3.59 -14.92 -22.20
N LYS A 129 -4.23 -16.08 -22.38
CA LYS A 129 -4.16 -16.81 -23.64
C LYS A 129 -4.69 -15.82 -24.67
N LYS A 130 -3.79 -15.26 -25.47
CA LYS A 130 -4.15 -14.62 -26.74
C LYS A 130 -4.95 -15.65 -27.53
N ALA A 131 -6.28 -15.58 -27.44
CA ALA A 131 -7.17 -16.25 -28.37
C ALA A 131 -6.90 -15.64 -29.75
N GLY A 132 -6.73 -16.53 -30.73
CA GLY A 132 -6.13 -16.24 -32.02
C GLY A 132 -6.81 -15.10 -32.77
N LYS A 133 -5.99 -14.40 -33.56
CA LYS A 133 -6.48 -13.71 -34.75
C LYS A 133 -7.19 -14.77 -35.60
N VAL A 134 -8.51 -14.69 -35.70
CA VAL A 134 -9.24 -15.38 -36.76
C VAL A 134 -8.91 -14.60 -38.02
N ASP A 135 -8.07 -15.21 -38.84
CA ASP A 135 -7.69 -14.76 -40.16
C ASP A 135 -8.97 -14.58 -41.00
N LYS A 136 -9.24 -13.34 -41.43
CA LYS A 136 -10.15 -13.08 -42.54
C LYS A 136 -9.34 -13.33 -43.81
N LEU A 137 -9.49 -14.51 -44.40
CA LEU A 137 -9.11 -14.77 -45.78
C LEU A 137 -10.36 -15.20 -46.56
N GLN A 138 -10.77 -14.26 -47.41
CA GLN A 138 -11.45 -14.35 -48.72
C GLN A 138 -12.56 -15.39 -48.92
#